data_AF-A0A7K4F1D5-F1
#
_entry.id   AF-A0A7K4F1D5-F1
#
_cell.length_a   1.000
_cell.length_b   1.000
_cell.length_c   1.000
_cell.angle_alpha   90.00
_cell.angle_beta   90.00
_cell.angle_gamma   90.00
#
_symmetry.space_group_name_H-M   'P 1'
#
loop_
_entity.id
_entity.type
_entity.pdbx_description
1 polymer ?
#
loop_
_entity_poly.entity_id
_entity_poly.type
_entity_poly.pdbx_seq_one_letter_code
_entity_poly.pdbx_strand_id
1 'polypeptide(L)' 'IARLAEKKFPTTKISTLSRRPFFIYSSERISHLLIELKKQDMHMAIVLNEQDQLVGIITVEDLLEEIVGDIVGEAKKQ' A
#
# COMPACT_ATOMS: atom_id res chain seq x y z
N ILE A 1 -18.16 39.82 -5.36
CA ILE A 1 -17.20 38.85 -5.94
C ILE A 1 -16.12 38.60 -4.88
N ALA A 2 -16.27 37.55 -4.08
CA ALA A 2 -15.35 37.26 -2.99
C ALA A 2 -14.02 36.76 -3.57
N ARG A 3 -12.93 37.46 -3.23
CA ARG A 3 -11.56 37.10 -3.56
C ARG A 3 -11.25 35.76 -2.88
N LEU A 4 -11.20 34.66 -3.63
CA LEU A 4 -10.60 33.43 -3.14
C LEU A 4 -9.17 33.77 -2.71
N ALA A 5 -8.90 33.70 -1.41
CA ALA A 5 -7.56 33.85 -0.89
C ALA A 5 -6.66 32.83 -1.59
N GLU A 6 -5.57 33.31 -2.18
CA GLU A 6 -4.56 32.47 -2.83
C GLU A 6 -4.04 31.45 -1.83
N LYS A 7 -4.49 30.20 -1.97
CA LYS A 7 -4.04 29.10 -1.14
C LYS A 7 -2.60 28.79 -1.55
N LYS A 8 -1.62 29.32 -0.82
CA LYS A 8 -0.21 29.03 -1.04
C LYS A 8 0.05 27.56 -0.73
N PHE A 9 0.41 26.78 -1.76
CA PHE A 9 0.85 25.40 -1.57
C PHE A 9 2.26 25.39 -0.94
N PRO A 10 2.54 24.44 -0.05
CA PRO A 10 3.89 24.26 0.46
C PRO A 10 4.86 23.95 -0.70
N THR A 11 5.99 24.66 -0.74
CA THR A 11 7.04 24.50 -1.77
C THR A 11 8.12 23.49 -1.38
N THR A 12 7.88 22.73 -0.31
CA THR A 12 8.80 21.73 0.22
C THR A 12 9.07 20.65 -0.84
N LYS A 13 10.36 20.31 -1.04
CA LYS A 13 10.76 19.25 -1.97
C LYS A 13 10.23 17.90 -1.48
N ILE A 14 9.55 17.14 -2.35
CA ILE A 14 9.00 15.82 -2.02
C ILE A 14 10.08 14.88 -1.46
N SER A 15 11.30 14.96 -2.00
CA SER A 15 12.45 14.15 -1.55
C SER A 15 12.80 14.32 -0.07
N THR A 16 12.40 15.42 0.56
CA THR A 16 12.60 15.66 2.01
C THR A 16 11.56 14.95 2.88
N LEU A 17 10.45 14.50 2.28
CA LEU A 17 9.35 13.79 2.93
C LEU A 17 9.31 12.31 2.55
N SER A 18 9.96 11.92 1.44
CA SER A 18 10.02 10.54 0.96
C SER A 18 10.74 9.63 1.95
N ARG A 19 10.14 8.46 2.22
CA ARG A 19 10.75 7.36 2.97
C ARG A 19 11.37 6.36 1.99
N ARG A 20 12.34 5.55 2.45
CA ARG A 20 12.85 4.45 1.64
C ARG A 20 11.72 3.43 1.43
N PRO A 21 11.41 3.04 0.18
CA PRO A 21 10.41 2.02 -0.07
C PRO A 21 10.93 0.63 0.35
N PHE A 22 10.00 -0.22 0.76
CA PHE A 22 10.23 -1.65 0.93
C PHE A 22 9.87 -2.35 -0.38
N PHE A 23 10.74 -3.23 -0.88
CA PHE A 23 10.56 -3.92 -2.16
C PHE A 23 10.35 -5.41 -1.93
N ILE A 24 9.44 -5.98 -2.72
CA ILE A 24 9.14 -7.42 -2.74
C ILE A 24 9.00 -7.89 -4.18
N TYR A 25 9.17 -9.19 -4.41
CA TYR A 25 8.96 -9.79 -5.73
C TYR A 25 7.54 -10.33 -5.91
N SER A 26 7.00 -10.23 -7.13
CA SER A 26 5.65 -10.72 -7.48
C SER A 26 5.45 -12.23 -7.31
N SER A 27 6.54 -12.99 -7.20
CA SER A 27 6.54 -14.44 -7.00
C SER A 27 6.42 -14.87 -5.52
N GLU A 28 6.49 -13.92 -4.58
CA GLU A 28 6.39 -14.21 -3.15
C GLU A 28 4.98 -14.60 -2.72
N ARG A 29 4.87 -15.51 -1.75
CA ARG A 29 3.58 -15.94 -1.21
C ARG A 29 2.97 -14.85 -0.32
N ILE A 30 1.70 -14.53 -0.53
CA ILE A 30 0.95 -13.50 0.22
C ILE A 30 1.02 -13.66 1.74
N SER A 31 0.98 -14.90 2.25
CA SER A 31 1.07 -15.17 3.69
C SER A 31 2.44 -14.86 4.28
N HIS A 32 3.51 -15.04 3.51
CA HIS A 32 4.85 -14.64 3.90
C HIS A 32 4.96 -13.11 3.87
N LEU A 33 4.51 -12.49 2.78
CA LEU A 33 4.54 -11.03 2.63
C LEU A 33 3.85 -10.32 3.79
N LEU A 34 2.68 -10.80 4.22
CA LEU A 34 1.97 -10.26 5.37
C LEU A 34 2.81 -10.33 6.66
N ILE A 35 3.49 -11.46 6.91
CA ILE A 35 4.36 -11.61 8.08
C ILE A 35 5.56 -10.66 8.00
N GLU A 36 6.16 -10.51 6.82
CA GLU A 36 7.34 -9.67 6.64
C GLU A 36 7.00 -8.19 6.82
N LEU A 37 5.93 -7.72 6.19
CA LEU A 37 5.45 -6.34 6.35
C LEU A 37 5.14 -6.00 7.82
N LYS A 38 4.51 -6.92 8.55
CA LYS A 38 4.27 -6.75 9.99
C LYS A 38 5.56 -6.74 10.82
N LYS A 39 6.56 -7.54 10.47
CA LYS A 39 7.87 -7.54 11.16
C LYS A 39 8.66 -6.26 10.93
N GLN A 40 8.56 -5.70 9.73
CA GLN A 40 9.27 -4.47 9.34
C GLN A 40 8.52 -3.18 9.76
N ASP A 41 7.36 -3.30 10.41
CA ASP A 41 6.45 -2.19 10.74
C ASP A 41 6.05 -1.36 9.52
N MET A 42 5.91 -2.01 8.36
CA MET A 42 5.58 -1.41 7.08
C MET A 42 4.16 -1.80 6.65
N HIS A 43 3.36 -0.82 6.23
CA HIS A 43 1.99 -1.04 5.75
C HIS A 43 1.89 -1.22 4.23
N MET A 44 2.96 -0.91 3.49
CA MET A 44 2.97 -0.91 2.03
C MET A 44 4.34 -1.34 1.49
N ALA A 45 4.34 -2.03 0.36
CA ALA A 45 5.54 -2.35 -0.41
C ALA A 45 5.36 -2.09 -1.90
N ILE A 46 6.49 -1.90 -2.58
CA ILE A 46 6.58 -1.84 -4.04
C ILE A 46 6.87 -3.24 -4.56
N VAL A 47 6.11 -3.66 -5.57
CA VAL A 47 6.20 -4.97 -6.20
C VAL A 47 7.06 -4.89 -7.46
N LEU A 48 8.08 -5.73 -7.53
CA LEU A 48 8.95 -5.91 -8.68
C LEU A 48 8.68 -7.25 -9.37
N ASN A 49 8.92 -7.31 -10.68
CA ASN A 49 9.00 -8.58 -11.42
C ASN A 49 10.42 -9.16 -11.39
N GLU A 50 10.63 -10.30 -12.04
CA GLU A 50 11.91 -11.00 -12.12
C GLU A 50 13.00 -10.22 -12.87
N GLN A 51 12.61 -9.19 -13.62
CA GLN A 51 13.49 -8.27 -14.33
C GLN A 51 13.68 -6.93 -13.59
N ASP A 52 13.39 -6.90 -12.28
CA ASP A 52 13.47 -5.72 -11.39
C ASP A 52 12.64 -4.51 -11.86
N GLN A 53 11.61 -4.74 -12.66
CA GLN A 53 10.70 -3.69 -13.12
C GLN A 53 9.54 -3.55 -12.15
N LEU A 54 9.11 -2.31 -11.92
CA LEU A 54 7.94 -2.01 -11.09
C LEU A 54 6.67 -2.55 -11.76
N VAL A 55 5.98 -3.42 -11.04
CA VAL A 55 4.67 -3.97 -11.43
C VAL A 55 3.54 -3.22 -10.73
N GLY A 56 3.75 -2.84 -9.47
CA GLY A 56 2.74 -2.15 -8.69
C GLY A 56 3.12 -1.95 -7.23
N ILE A 57 2.09 -1.84 -6.39
CA ILE A 57 2.20 -1.74 -4.93
C ILE A 57 1.26 -2.73 -4.27
N ILE A 58 1.54 -3.06 -3.02
CA ILE A 58 0.67 -3.89 -2.20
C ILE A 58 0.56 -3.31 -0.79
N THR A 59 -0.57 -3.50 -0.14
CA THR A 59 -0.83 -3.05 1.23
C THR A 59 -1.11 -4.24 2.16
N VAL A 60 -0.94 -4.03 3.46
CA VAL A 60 -1.26 -5.04 4.47
C VAL A 60 -2.76 -5.35 4.49
N GLU A 61 -3.59 -4.35 4.22
CA GLU A 61 -5.04 -4.43 4.17
C GLU A 61 -5.51 -5.39 3.06
N ASP A 62 -5.01 -5.20 1.84
CA ASP A 62 -5.35 -6.06 0.70
C ASP A 62 -4.85 -7.50 0.91
N LEU A 63 -3.64 -7.66 1.46
CA LEU A 63 -3.09 -8.98 1.79
C LEU A 63 -3.93 -9.72 2.82
N LEU A 64 -4.48 -9.01 3.79
CA LEU A 64 -5.34 -9.59 4.81
C LEU A 64 -6.70 -9.97 4.22
N GLU A 65 -7.28 -9.13 3.36
CA GLU A 65 -8.51 -9.42 2.63
C GLU A 65 -8.36 -10.66 1.74
N GLU A 66 -7.28 -10.81 1.00
CA GLU A 66 -7.04 -11.98 0.14
C GLU A 66 -6.88 -13.30 0.94
N ILE A 67 -6.26 -13.24 2.12
CA ILE A 67 -6.05 -14.42 2.98
C ILE A 67 -7.34 -14.81 3.72
N VAL A 68 -8.07 -13.81 4.24
CA VAL A 68 -9.28 -14.03 5.03
C VAL A 68 -10.50 -14.27 4.14
N GLY A 69 -10.50 -13.69 2.94
CA GLY A 69 -11.64 -13.59 2.03
C GLY A 69 -12.74 -12.68 2.56
N ASP A 70 -13.83 -12.57 1.79
CA ASP A 70 -15.12 -12.14 2.33
C ASP A 70 -15.50 -13.15 3.41
N ILE A 71 -15.31 -12.81 4.67
CA ILE A 71 -15.95 -13.53 5.76
C ILE A 71 -17.43 -13.56 5.38
N VAL A 72 -17.96 -14.74 5.03
CA VAL A 72 -19.36 -14.95 4.68
C VAL A 72 -20.19 -14.59 5.91
N GLY A 73 -20.49 -13.31 5.99
CA GLY A 73 -21.33 -12.62 6.95
C GLY A 73 -22.40 -11.85 6.20
N GLU A 74 -22.81 -12.34 5.02
CA GLU A 74 -24.14 -12.05 4.51
C GLU A 74 -25.16 -12.75 5.41
N ALA A 75 -25.43 -12.15 6.57
CA ALA A 75 -26.81 -12.15 7.05
C ALA A 75 -27.59 -11.25 6.10
N LYS A 76 -27.86 -11.74 4.88
CA LYS A 76 -28.93 -11.23 4.03
C LYS A 76 -30.22 -11.39 4.83
N LYS A 77 -30.59 -10.33 5.54
CA LYS A 77 -31.91 -10.16 6.10
C LYS A 77 -32.72 -9.41 5.04
N GLN A 78 -33.57 -10.19 4.35
CA GLN A 78 -34.70 -9.84 3.48
C GLN A 78 -34.63 -8.53 2.69
#